data_AF-A0A843X447-F1
#
_entry.id   AF-A0A843X447-F1
#
_cell.length_a   1.000
_cell.length_b   1.000
_cell.length_c   1.000
_cell.angle_alpha   90.00
_cell.angle_beta   90.00
_cell.angle_gamma   90.00
#
_symmetry.space_group_name_H-M   'P 1'
#
loop_
_entity.id
_entity.type
_entity.pdbx_description
1 polymer ?
#
loop_
_entity_poly.entity_id
_entity_poly.type
_entity_poly.pdbx_seq_one_letter_code
_entity_poly.pdbx_strand_id
1 'polypeptide(L)'
;MSRHRYRMARPVSTLDTCYLVNRPNFSYPAITLHFRGVDLPLGFLQVFYVVRRSLIRSSTYCLAFAAIEGVGNGDPVIGSIQQAGTEVIYDNAQHRIGFAPGVLRERDGTSPDNAGKGASVSALDRELRVEAPVEGPRGYCPLDRGARVVQPL
;
A
#
# COMPACT_ATOMS: atom_id res chain seq x y z
N MET A 1 -15.47 -23.67 24.64
CA MET A 1 -14.15 -23.00 24.63
C MET A 1 -13.98 -22.27 23.30
N SER A 2 -14.11 -20.94 23.28
CA SER A 2 -14.16 -20.18 22.04
C SER A 2 -12.83 -20.24 21.27
N ARG A 3 -12.89 -20.60 19.99
CA ARG A 3 -11.75 -20.90 19.10
C ARG A 3 -11.18 -19.65 18.42
N HIS A 4 -10.86 -18.61 19.19
CA HIS A 4 -10.16 -17.45 18.61
C HIS A 4 -8.65 -17.67 18.71
N ARG A 5 -7.98 -17.81 17.56
CA ARG A 5 -6.52 -18.00 17.48
C ARG A 5 -5.73 -16.80 18.02
N TYR A 6 -6.36 -15.64 18.16
CA TYR A 6 -5.76 -14.40 18.66
C TYR A 6 -6.56 -13.84 19.84
N ARG A 7 -5.83 -13.30 20.83
CA ARG A 7 -6.43 -12.60 21.98
C ARG A 7 -6.83 -11.20 21.53
N MET A 8 -8.07 -10.81 21.76
CA MET A 8 -8.52 -9.43 21.51
C MET A 8 -7.79 -8.44 22.43
N ALA A 9 -7.56 -7.23 21.91
CA ALA A 9 -7.10 -6.07 22.66
C ALA A 9 -8.27 -5.10 22.90
N ARG A 10 -8.05 -4.05 23.70
CA ARG A 10 -9.02 -2.96 23.79
C ARG A 10 -9.04 -2.17 22.46
N PRO A 11 -10.21 -1.66 22.04
CA PRO A 11 -10.33 -0.71 20.94
C PRO A 11 -9.39 0.49 21.12
N VAL A 12 -8.95 1.08 20.01
CA VAL A 12 -8.06 2.26 20.00
C VAL A 12 -8.64 3.31 19.07
N SER A 13 -9.00 4.47 19.63
CA SER A 13 -9.65 5.55 18.88
C SER A 13 -10.93 5.02 18.19
N THR A 14 -11.07 5.24 16.89
CA THR A 14 -12.19 4.77 16.06
C THR A 14 -12.07 3.30 15.62
N LEU A 15 -10.96 2.62 15.94
CA LEU A 15 -10.73 1.23 15.54
C LEU A 15 -11.27 0.28 16.62
N ASP A 16 -12.30 -0.48 16.27
CA ASP A 16 -13.01 -1.40 17.16
C ASP A 16 -12.34 -2.78 17.27
N THR A 17 -11.62 -3.20 16.22
CA THR A 17 -11.13 -4.56 16.05
C THR A 17 -9.61 -4.61 16.25
N CYS A 18 -9.18 -4.95 17.46
CA CYS A 18 -7.76 -4.98 17.84
C CYS A 18 -7.35 -6.33 18.45
N TYR A 19 -6.09 -6.74 18.22
CA TYR A 19 -5.54 -8.01 18.68
C TYR A 19 -4.18 -7.85 19.36
N LEU A 20 -3.94 -8.71 20.35
CA LEU A 20 -2.66 -8.93 21.01
C LEU A 20 -1.98 -10.16 20.39
N VAL A 21 -0.83 -9.94 19.77
CA VAL A 21 -0.06 -10.97 19.07
C VAL A 21 1.28 -11.18 19.76
N ASN A 22 1.59 -12.42 20.14
CA ASN A 22 2.79 -12.75 20.91
C ASN A 22 3.97 -13.24 20.05
N ARG A 23 3.80 -13.33 18.73
CA ARG A 23 4.81 -13.87 17.81
C ARG A 23 4.96 -12.96 16.58
N PRO A 24 6.16 -12.87 16.00
CA PRO A 24 6.40 -12.02 14.83
C PRO A 24 5.68 -12.53 13.58
N ASN A 25 5.54 -13.86 13.43
CA ASN A 25 4.90 -14.48 12.28
C ASN A 25 3.49 -14.93 12.67
N PHE A 26 2.48 -14.22 12.18
CA PHE A 26 1.08 -14.54 12.40
C PHE A 26 0.29 -14.42 11.11
N SER A 27 -0.72 -15.27 10.96
CA SER A 27 -1.62 -15.26 9.81
C SER A 27 -2.67 -14.18 9.98
N TYR A 28 -2.95 -13.44 8.91
CA TYR A 28 -4.01 -12.45 8.83
C TYR A 28 -4.76 -12.61 7.50
N PRO A 29 -6.01 -12.13 7.38
CA PRO A 29 -6.76 -12.24 6.13
C PRO A 29 -6.09 -11.41 5.02
N ALA A 30 -6.02 -11.97 3.82
CA ALA A 30 -5.72 -11.18 2.63
C ALA A 30 -6.92 -10.28 2.33
N ILE A 31 -6.68 -8.98 2.13
CA ILE A 31 -7.70 -8.00 1.78
C ILE A 31 -7.33 -7.40 0.43
N THR A 32 -8.29 -7.36 -0.48
CA THR A 32 -8.14 -6.77 -1.81
C THR A 32 -9.27 -5.77 -2.04
N LEU A 33 -8.93 -4.58 -2.52
CA LEU A 33 -9.91 -3.61 -3.00
C LEU A 33 -10.16 -3.90 -4.48
N HIS A 34 -11.40 -4.24 -4.81
CA HIS A 34 -11.80 -4.57 -6.17
C HIS A 34 -12.38 -3.34 -6.86
N PHE A 35 -11.75 -2.91 -7.95
CA PHE A 35 -12.24 -1.86 -8.81
C PHE A 35 -12.56 -2.44 -10.19
N ARG A 36 -13.30 -1.68 -11.01
CA ARG A 36 -13.58 -2.07 -12.39
C ARG A 36 -12.27 -2.20 -13.17
N GLY A 37 -11.82 -3.43 -13.45
CA GLY A 37 -10.63 -3.70 -14.27
C GLY A 37 -9.30 -3.73 -13.53
N VAL A 38 -9.27 -3.51 -12.21
CA VAL A 38 -8.04 -3.69 -11.41
C VAL A 38 -8.35 -4.14 -9.98
N ASP A 39 -7.50 -5.00 -9.47
CA ASP A 39 -7.48 -5.42 -8.06
C ASP A 39 -6.29 -4.78 -7.37
N LEU A 40 -6.53 -4.15 -6.22
CA LEU A 40 -5.49 -3.57 -5.38
C LEU A 40 -5.36 -4.41 -4.10
N PRO A 41 -4.44 -5.40 -4.06
CA PRO A 41 -4.18 -6.17 -2.85
C PRO A 41 -3.51 -5.30 -1.79
N LEU A 42 -3.99 -5.38 -0.55
CA LEU A 42 -3.44 -4.62 0.56
C LEU A 42 -2.37 -5.42 1.31
N GLY A 43 -1.21 -4.80 1.50
CA GLY A 43 -0.13 -5.32 2.33
C GLY A 43 -0.43 -5.21 3.83
N PHE A 44 0.41 -5.84 4.65
CA PHE A 44 0.25 -5.85 6.11
C PHE A 44 0.07 -4.44 6.71
N LEU A 45 0.88 -3.48 6.28
CA LEU A 45 0.86 -2.09 6.77
C LEU A 45 -0.35 -1.29 6.26
N GLN A 46 -1.03 -1.77 5.22
CA GLN A 46 -2.26 -1.16 4.68
C GLN A 46 -3.52 -1.78 5.31
N VAL A 47 -3.41 -2.98 5.90
CA VAL A 47 -4.50 -3.66 6.61
C VAL A 47 -4.52 -3.32 8.10
N PHE A 48 -3.36 -3.19 8.73
CA PHE A 48 -3.26 -3.00 10.18
C PHE A 48 -2.64 -1.66 10.57
N TYR A 49 -3.28 -1.00 11.54
CA TYR A 49 -2.66 0.04 12.34
C TYR A 49 -1.82 -0.60 13.47
N VAL A 50 -0.52 -0.29 13.48
CA VAL A 50 0.43 -0.83 14.47
C VAL A 50 0.42 0.06 15.71
N VAL A 51 -0.42 -0.27 16.69
CA VAL A 51 -0.52 0.49 17.95
C VAL A 51 0.75 0.36 18.78
N ARG A 52 1.27 -0.87 18.91
CA ARG A 52 2.50 -1.13 19.65
C ARG A 52 3.22 -2.32 19.06
N ARG A 53 4.47 -2.11 18.65
CA ARG A 53 5.39 -3.18 18.25
C ARG A 53 6.34 -3.49 19.39
N SER A 54 6.48 -4.76 19.76
CA SER A 54 7.40 -5.21 20.79
C SER A 54 7.96 -6.59 20.46
N LEU A 55 9.26 -6.78 20.70
CA LEU A 55 9.96 -8.06 20.49
C LEU A 55 9.96 -8.94 21.75
N ILE A 56 9.71 -8.35 22.93
CA ILE A 56 9.79 -9.03 24.23
C ILE A 56 8.40 -9.25 24.83
N ARG A 57 7.41 -8.43 24.44
CA ARG A 57 6.01 -8.51 24.88
C ARG A 57 5.09 -8.71 23.68
N SER A 58 3.80 -8.96 23.93
CA SER A 58 2.77 -8.93 22.90
C SER A 58 2.87 -7.64 22.08
N SER A 59 2.68 -7.69 20.77
CA SER A 59 2.41 -6.52 19.93
C SER A 59 0.89 -6.31 19.81
N THR A 60 0.46 -5.08 19.62
CA THR A 60 -0.94 -4.73 19.43
C THR A 60 -1.14 -4.20 18.02
N TYR A 61 -2.06 -4.83 17.29
CA TYR A 61 -2.45 -4.46 15.93
C TYR A 61 -3.96 -4.25 15.89
N CYS A 62 -4.42 -3.17 15.27
CA CYS A 62 -5.84 -2.94 15.02
C CYS A 62 -6.10 -3.01 13.52
N LEU A 63 -7.23 -3.58 13.13
CA LEU A 63 -7.70 -3.53 11.74
C LEU A 63 -7.92 -2.05 11.39
N ALA A 64 -7.30 -1.56 10.32
CA ALA A 64 -7.33 -0.15 9.92
C ALA A 64 -8.64 0.24 9.20
N PHE A 65 -9.77 -0.29 9.66
CA PHE A 65 -11.10 -0.08 9.11
C PHE A 65 -12.00 0.36 10.25
N ALA A 66 -12.72 1.46 10.04
CA ALA A 66 -13.64 2.02 11.00
C ALA A 66 -15.02 2.15 10.37
N ALA A 67 -16.06 1.97 11.18
CA ALA A 67 -17.40 2.32 10.75
C ALA A 67 -17.51 3.83 10.55
N ILE A 68 -18.17 4.24 9.47
CA ILE A 68 -18.54 5.65 9.25
C ILE A 68 -19.89 5.85 9.92
N GLU A 69 -19.92 6.60 11.03
CA GLU A 69 -21.16 6.93 11.73
C GLU A 69 -21.85 8.14 11.09
N GLY A 70 -23.19 8.16 11.08
CA GLY A 70 -23.98 9.33 10.70
C GLY A 70 -24.05 9.65 9.20
N VAL A 71 -23.42 8.86 8.34
CA VAL A 71 -23.53 8.99 6.88
C VAL A 71 -24.37 7.82 6.34
N GLY A 72 -25.63 8.09 6.02
CA GLY A 72 -26.51 7.11 5.38
C GLY A 72 -25.93 6.66 4.04
N ASN A 73 -25.71 5.34 3.88
CA ASN A 73 -25.13 4.71 2.68
C ASN A 73 -23.85 5.40 2.16
N GLY A 74 -22.98 5.90 3.05
CA GLY A 74 -21.76 6.58 2.65
C GLY A 74 -20.84 5.66 1.84
N ASP A 75 -20.38 6.15 0.69
CA ASP A 75 -19.34 5.47 -0.09
C ASP A 75 -18.11 5.22 0.80
N PRO A 76 -17.46 4.05 0.69
CA PRO A 76 -16.30 3.74 1.49
C PRO A 76 -15.16 4.73 1.20
N VAL A 77 -14.56 5.28 2.25
CA VAL A 77 -13.42 6.20 2.15
C VAL A 77 -12.12 5.43 2.31
N ILE A 78 -11.21 5.56 1.34
CA ILE A 78 -9.88 4.95 1.38
C ILE A 78 -8.93 5.91 2.10
N GLY A 79 -8.52 5.56 3.31
CA GLY A 79 -7.65 6.38 4.16
C GLY A 79 -6.17 6.34 3.77
N SER A 80 -5.38 7.19 4.42
CA SER A 80 -3.92 7.29 4.21
C SER A 80 -3.16 5.99 4.47
N ILE A 81 -3.63 5.16 5.41
CA ILE A 81 -3.04 3.85 5.69
C ILE A 81 -3.19 2.92 4.48
N GLN A 82 -4.38 2.84 3.89
CA GLN A 82 -4.61 2.00 2.71
C GLN A 82 -3.88 2.51 1.46
N GLN A 83 -3.66 3.83 1.35
CA GLN A 83 -2.90 4.44 0.25
C GLN A 83 -1.38 4.38 0.47
N ALA A 84 -0.90 4.07 1.67
CA ALA A 84 0.53 4.10 1.99
C ALA A 84 1.32 3.11 1.13
N GLY A 85 2.38 3.59 0.48
CA GLY A 85 3.19 2.74 -0.42
C GLY A 85 2.51 2.42 -1.76
N THR A 86 1.39 3.09 -2.09
CA THR A 86 0.74 3.04 -3.39
C THR A 86 0.82 4.43 -4.02
N GLU A 87 1.37 4.52 -5.23
CA GLU A 87 1.28 5.72 -6.05
C GLU A 87 -0.12 5.79 -6.66
N VAL A 88 -0.80 6.91 -6.45
CA VAL A 88 -2.14 7.18 -6.97
C VAL A 88 -2.01 8.25 -8.06
N ILE A 89 -2.37 7.88 -9.28
CA ILE A 89 -2.28 8.73 -10.46
C ILE A 89 -3.68 9.19 -10.83
N TYR A 90 -3.88 10.50 -10.87
CA TYR A 90 -5.15 11.11 -11.29
C TYR A 90 -5.03 11.59 -12.73
N ASP A 91 -5.65 10.88 -13.67
CA ASP A 91 -5.77 11.32 -15.05
C ASP A 91 -7.12 12.02 -15.25
N ASN A 92 -7.12 13.33 -15.06
CA ASN A 92 -8.32 14.15 -15.23
C ASN A 92 -8.75 14.26 -16.70
N ALA A 93 -7.83 14.13 -17.65
CA ALA A 93 -8.14 14.24 -19.08
C ALA A 93 -8.88 13.00 -19.59
N GLN A 94 -8.55 11.83 -19.06
CA GLN A 94 -9.18 10.56 -19.42
C GLN A 94 -10.21 10.06 -18.40
N HIS A 95 -10.48 10.82 -17.34
CA HIS A 95 -11.39 10.50 -16.25
C HIS A 95 -11.08 9.17 -15.55
N ARG A 96 -9.81 8.95 -15.18
CA ARG A 96 -9.34 7.68 -14.60
C ARG A 96 -8.42 7.88 -13.42
N ILE A 97 -8.37 6.85 -12.57
CA ILE A 97 -7.42 6.74 -11.47
C ILE A 97 -6.56 5.50 -11.73
N GLY A 98 -5.26 5.66 -11.64
CA GLY A 98 -4.27 4.59 -11.72
C GLY A 98 -3.65 4.29 -10.36
N PHE A 99 -3.34 3.02 -10.11
CA PHE A 99 -2.60 2.57 -8.95
C PHE A 99 -1.29 1.91 -9.39
N ALA A 100 -0.18 2.30 -8.77
CA ALA A 100 1.11 1.67 -8.96
C ALA A 100 1.80 1.44 -7.61
N PRO A 101 2.73 0.47 -7.49
CA PRO A 101 3.57 0.37 -6.30
C PRO A 101 4.35 1.67 -6.09
N GLY A 102 4.19 2.30 -4.95
CA GLY A 102 4.97 3.46 -4.57
C GLY A 102 6.41 3.04 -4.28
N VAL A 103 7.38 3.80 -4.76
CA VAL A 103 8.75 3.69 -4.27
C VAL A 103 8.74 4.23 -2.84
N LEU A 104 8.92 3.36 -1.84
CA LEU A 104 9.28 3.81 -0.50
C LEU A 104 10.64 4.50 -0.63
N ARG A 105 10.63 5.80 -0.90
CA ARG A 105 11.85 6.60 -0.79
C ARG A 105 12.16 6.62 0.70
N GLU A 106 13.20 5.87 1.10
CA GLU A 106 13.95 6.18 2.31
C GLU A 106 14.05 7.71 2.36
N ARG A 107 13.63 8.36 3.44
CA ARG A 107 13.77 9.81 3.59
C ARG A 107 15.26 10.14 3.72
N ASP A 108 16.00 10.01 2.63
CA ASP A 108 17.26 10.70 2.46
C ASP A 108 16.90 12.09 1.95
N GLY A 109 17.22 13.10 2.75
CA GLY A 109 16.72 14.46 2.64
C GLY A 109 17.27 15.26 1.46
N THR A 110 17.11 14.75 0.24
CA THR A 110 17.52 15.46 -0.98
C THR A 110 16.33 15.65 -1.92
N SER A 111 15.98 16.94 -2.09
CA SER A 111 15.06 17.49 -3.09
C SER A 111 15.38 16.93 -4.49
N PRO A 112 14.40 16.69 -5.36
CA PRO A 112 14.62 16.14 -6.71
C PRO A 112 15.38 17.06 -7.67
N ASP A 113 15.84 18.23 -7.23
CA ASP A 113 16.33 19.29 -8.11
C ASP A 113 17.79 19.10 -8.57
N ASN A 114 18.52 18.09 -8.08
CA ASN A 114 19.93 17.88 -8.42
C ASN A 114 20.27 16.40 -8.66
N ALA A 115 19.78 15.85 -9.76
CA ALA A 115 20.20 14.54 -10.27
C ALA A 115 21.59 14.67 -10.93
N GLY A 116 22.65 14.45 -10.15
CA GLY A 116 24.00 14.31 -10.68
C GLY A 116 24.94 13.74 -9.65
N LYS A 117 25.56 12.60 -9.99
CA LYS A 117 26.70 11.91 -9.34
C LYS A 117 26.40 10.98 -8.14
N GLY A 118 26.71 9.69 -8.33
CA GLY A 118 27.13 8.78 -7.24
C GLY A 118 26.50 7.38 -7.25
N ALA A 119 27.17 6.42 -7.91
CA ALA A 119 26.96 4.97 -7.75
C ALA A 119 27.35 4.52 -6.32
N SER A 120 27.12 3.33 -5.75
CA SER A 120 26.75 1.96 -6.16
C SER A 120 26.49 1.15 -4.88
N VAL A 121 25.78 0.01 -4.92
CA VAL A 121 26.34 -1.31 -4.53
C VAL A 121 25.40 -2.49 -4.86
N SER A 122 25.96 -3.41 -5.65
CA SER A 122 25.79 -4.87 -5.68
C SER A 122 24.41 -5.53 -5.52
N ALA A 123 23.87 -5.91 -6.67
CA ALA A 123 23.59 -7.29 -7.09
C ALA A 123 22.90 -8.24 -6.09
N LEU A 124 21.63 -8.53 -6.38
CA LEU A 124 21.14 -9.90 -6.47
C LEU A 124 20.27 -10.01 -7.73
N ASP A 125 20.91 -10.52 -8.78
CA ASP A 125 20.34 -10.86 -10.08
C ASP A 125 19.29 -11.97 -9.97
N ARG A 126 18.19 -11.82 -10.71
CA ARG A 126 17.82 -12.81 -11.73
C ARG A 126 16.84 -12.23 -12.76
N GLU A 127 17.42 -11.93 -13.92
CA GLU A 127 16.89 -12.03 -15.28
C GLU A 127 15.42 -11.65 -15.55
N LEU A 128 15.24 -10.44 -16.10
CA LEU A 128 14.30 -10.24 -17.21
C LEU A 128 15.02 -9.48 -18.32
N ARG A 129 15.62 -10.24 -19.26
CA ARG A 129 16.10 -9.69 -20.53
C ARG A 129 14.88 -9.27 -21.36
N VAL A 130 14.76 -7.98 -21.64
CA VAL A 130 13.99 -7.48 -22.78
C VAL A 130 14.91 -6.55 -23.53
N GLU A 131 15.30 -6.95 -24.73
CA GLU A 131 16.05 -6.10 -25.66
C GLU A 131 15.18 -4.90 -26.05
N ALA A 132 15.74 -3.70 -25.95
CA ALA A 132 15.09 -2.46 -26.36
C ALA A 132 15.48 -2.11 -27.81
N PRO A 133 14.53 -1.66 -28.66
CA PRO A 133 14.88 -0.85 -29.80
C PRO A 133 14.49 0.63 -29.59
N VAL A 134 15.53 1.45 -29.70
CA VAL A 134 15.64 2.76 -30.37
C VAL A 134 14.78 3.94 -29.86
N GLU A 135 15.52 5.01 -29.54
CA GLU A 135 15.10 6.31 -29.04
C GLU A 135 14.02 7.01 -29.90
N GLY A 136 13.05 7.62 -29.21
CA GLY A 136 12.09 8.60 -29.75
C GLY A 136 11.91 9.78 -28.78
N PRO A 137 11.54 10.99 -29.25
CA PRO A 137 11.84 12.23 -28.57
C PRO A 137 10.94 12.55 -27.36
N ARG A 138 11.61 13.18 -26.39
CA ARG A 138 11.16 13.95 -25.21
C ARG A 138 9.67 14.35 -25.20
N GLY A 139 8.93 13.86 -24.21
CA GLY A 139 7.67 14.50 -23.80
C GLY A 139 6.66 13.64 -23.03
N TYR A 140 6.84 12.32 -22.96
CA TYR A 140 5.89 11.43 -22.27
C TYR A 140 6.59 10.65 -21.16
N CYS A 141 6.04 10.70 -19.93
CA CYS A 141 6.35 9.71 -18.90
C CYS A 141 5.84 8.35 -19.43
N PRO A 142 6.71 7.36 -19.68
CA PRO A 142 6.24 6.07 -20.16
C PRO A 142 5.46 5.38 -19.04
N LEU A 143 4.20 5.04 -19.29
CA LEU A 143 3.35 4.21 -18.41
C LEU A 143 3.83 2.74 -18.33
N ASP A 144 5.13 2.47 -18.50
CA ASP A 144 5.69 1.11 -18.66
C ASP A 144 6.30 0.51 -17.39
N ARG A 145 5.78 0.89 -16.22
CA ARG A 145 6.02 0.12 -14.98
C ARG A 145 4.71 -0.35 -14.37
N GLY A 146 4.09 -1.33 -15.01
CA GLY A 146 3.08 -2.19 -14.39
C GLY A 146 1.81 -1.49 -13.92
N ALA A 147 1.54 -0.26 -14.37
CA ALA A 147 0.30 0.44 -14.08
C ALA A 147 -0.85 -0.30 -14.80
N ARG A 148 -1.75 -0.93 -14.04
CA ARG A 148 -2.97 -1.50 -14.60
C ARG A 148 -4.02 -0.42 -14.69
N VAL A 149 -4.41 -0.10 -15.92
CA VAL A 149 -5.34 0.97 -16.27
C VAL A 149 -6.78 0.52 -16.05
N VAL A 150 -7.55 1.29 -15.29
CA VAL A 150 -9.00 1.14 -15.19
C VAL A 150 -9.67 1.80 -16.40
N GLN A 151 -10.62 1.08 -17.02
CA GLN A 151 -11.44 1.59 -18.13
C GLN A 151 -12.47 2.63 -17.65
N PRO A 152 -12.91 3.57 -18.51
CA PRO A 152 -13.74 4.68 -18.11
C PRO A 152 -15.16 4.20 -17.76
N LEU A 153 -15.87 5.00 -16.96
CA LEU A 153 -17.27 4.79 -16.59
C LEU A 153 -18.15 4.70 -17.84
#